data_AF-A0A813KV81-F1
#
_entry.id   AF-A0A813KV81-F1
#
_cell.length_a   1.000
_cell.length_b   1.000
_cell.length_c   1.000
_cell.angle_alpha   90.00
_cell.angle_beta   90.00
_cell.angle_gamma   90.00
#
_symmetry.space_group_name_H-M   'P 1'
#
loop_
_entity.id
_entity.type
_entity.pdbx_description
1 polymer ?
#
loop_
_entity_poly.entity_id
_entity_poly.type
_entity_poly.pdbx_seq_one_letter_code
_entity_poly.pdbx_strand_id
1 'polypeptide(L)'
;MTKDVDPAEGVALKPEEKSKDVTPAEDESMEPRWKVGDRVFAVWAGNSCFYVSTVAEVDAKNRKLVVTWDDADMSHRTVSFDQVKEPADDTIAWSYSRIDKRVTVRDSTAKGRCLFTNEACEPGKVVFVEKPLLVALPALAPKLWEKLQQLHEAQPLNLGTITFHFAAMITLTQLDAASVGVIMDKYVPDPDEEPNEDVTRILSSMKDSPEEVLKCKVEDLCPKKLQRLVSAWRYNSFGHHKEDGLVLYNRISMCSHSCDPTCCWSYGEEDAFVLRARVALSDSDELTISYLQDEDLLKSTAVRQLKLQNWKFTCSCPRCDLKID
;
A
#
# COMPACT_ATOMS: atom_id res chain seq x y z
N MET A 1 -76.45 27.12 11.38
CA MET A 1 -76.94 28.28 12.15
C MET A 1 -75.72 29.06 12.60
N THR A 2 -75.65 30.33 12.18
CA THR A 2 -74.96 31.50 12.78
C THR A 2 -73.49 31.34 13.18
N LYS A 3 -72.50 31.79 12.39
CA LYS A 3 -72.03 33.19 12.12
C LYS A 3 -71.58 33.94 13.39
N ASP A 4 -70.29 34.31 13.45
CA ASP A 4 -69.85 35.73 13.37
C ASP A 4 -68.32 35.89 13.14
N VAL A 5 -68.02 36.31 11.90
CA VAL A 5 -67.10 37.35 11.33
C VAL A 5 -66.05 38.07 12.23
N ASP A 6 -64.76 37.93 11.84
CA ASP A 6 -63.72 38.91 11.39
C ASP A 6 -63.64 40.36 11.96
N PRO A 7 -62.46 41.05 11.99
CA PRO A 7 -61.69 41.34 10.77
C PRO A 7 -60.15 41.39 10.83
N ALA A 8 -59.58 41.29 9.62
CA ALA A 8 -58.20 41.54 9.23
C ALA A 8 -57.78 43.02 9.21
N GLU A 9 -56.47 43.28 9.37
CA GLU A 9 -55.67 44.41 8.87
C GLU A 9 -54.19 44.10 9.23
N GLY A 10 -53.14 44.31 8.45
CA GLY A 10 -52.90 44.91 7.14
C GLY A 10 -51.40 44.70 6.79
N VAL A 11 -51.08 44.61 5.52
CA VAL A 11 -49.72 44.43 4.96
C VAL A 11 -48.94 45.73 5.00
N ALA A 12 -47.66 45.69 5.41
CA ALA A 12 -46.69 46.74 5.06
C ALA A 12 -45.29 46.14 4.85
N LEU A 13 -44.74 46.36 3.65
CA LEU A 13 -43.41 46.00 3.17
C LEU A 13 -42.45 47.20 3.27
N LYS A 14 -41.15 46.88 3.45
CA LYS A 14 -39.92 47.67 3.19
C LYS A 14 -39.44 48.66 4.28
N PRO A 15 -38.11 48.98 4.38
CA PRO A 15 -37.08 48.89 3.32
C PRO A 15 -35.73 48.21 3.67
N GLU A 16 -35.03 47.80 2.60
CA GLU A 16 -33.61 47.49 2.56
C GLU A 16 -32.76 48.72 2.91
N GLU A 17 -31.80 48.58 3.82
CA GLU A 17 -30.74 49.58 4.05
C GLU A 17 -29.35 48.98 3.84
N LYS A 18 -28.82 49.38 2.68
CA LYS A 18 -27.44 49.66 2.25
C LYS A 18 -26.27 49.23 3.15
N SER A 19 -25.36 48.53 2.46
CA SER A 19 -23.94 48.31 2.72
C SER A 19 -23.24 49.46 3.42
N LYS A 20 -22.59 49.15 4.54
CA LYS A 20 -21.49 49.95 5.07
C LYS A 20 -20.17 49.38 4.55
N ASP A 21 -19.44 50.24 3.84
CA ASP A 21 -18.03 50.12 3.53
C ASP A 21 -17.25 49.58 4.73
N VAL A 22 -16.56 48.47 4.52
CA VAL A 22 -15.37 48.10 5.28
C VAL A 22 -14.22 48.30 4.33
N THR A 23 -13.38 49.27 4.66
CA THR A 23 -12.12 49.60 3.99
C THR A 23 -11.23 48.36 3.85
N PRO A 24 -10.39 48.27 2.80
CA PRO A 24 -9.52 47.11 2.60
C PRO A 24 -8.51 47.07 3.74
N ALA A 25 -8.58 46.01 4.55
CA ALA A 25 -7.52 45.69 5.48
C ALA A 25 -6.26 45.36 4.68
N GLU A 26 -5.22 46.08 5.03
CA GLU A 26 -3.87 46.06 4.51
C GLU A 26 -3.27 44.64 4.49
N ASP A 27 -2.71 44.29 3.33
CA ASP A 27 -1.44 43.59 3.18
C ASP A 27 -1.15 42.46 4.19
N GLU A 28 -1.91 41.35 4.09
CA GLU A 28 -1.33 40.06 4.48
C GLU A 28 -0.22 39.77 3.48
N SER A 29 1.02 40.02 3.90
CA SER A 29 2.22 39.58 3.21
C SER A 29 2.16 38.06 3.05
N MET A 30 1.56 37.61 1.95
CA MET A 30 1.54 36.21 1.54
C MET A 30 2.97 35.80 1.25
N GLU A 31 3.60 35.14 2.22
CA GLU A 31 4.75 34.31 1.93
C GLU A 31 4.38 33.37 0.76
N PRO A 32 5.28 33.13 -0.20
CA PRO A 32 4.99 32.19 -1.27
C PRO A 32 4.63 30.83 -0.65
N ARG A 33 3.48 30.28 -1.08
CA ARG A 33 2.93 28.99 -0.60
C ARG A 33 3.95 27.84 -0.62
N TRP A 34 4.96 27.94 -1.48
CA TRP A 34 5.96 26.92 -1.75
C TRP A 34 7.36 27.51 -1.62
N LYS A 35 8.31 26.72 -1.09
CA LYS A 35 9.72 27.08 -0.90
C LYS A 35 10.61 26.11 -1.66
N VAL A 36 11.79 26.58 -2.09
CA VAL A 36 12.79 25.71 -2.73
C VAL A 36 13.21 24.63 -1.73
N GLY A 37 13.20 23.37 -2.17
CA GLY A 37 13.42 22.20 -1.34
C GLY A 37 12.16 21.52 -0.82
N ASP A 38 10.97 22.12 -0.96
CA ASP A 38 9.72 21.47 -0.58
C ASP A 38 9.50 20.20 -1.41
N ARG A 39 9.07 19.12 -0.74
CA ARG A 39 8.55 17.92 -1.40
C ARG A 39 7.15 18.20 -1.87
N VAL A 40 6.80 17.81 -3.10
CA VAL A 40 5.48 18.01 -3.69
C VAL A 40 5.12 16.91 -4.69
N PHE A 41 3.83 16.71 -4.92
CA PHE A 41 3.34 15.96 -6.08
C PHE A 41 2.96 16.93 -7.19
N ALA A 42 3.61 16.82 -8.35
CA ALA A 42 3.38 17.70 -9.49
C ALA A 42 2.85 16.91 -10.70
N VAL A 43 1.95 17.52 -11.48
CA VAL A 43 1.43 16.91 -12.72
C VAL A 43 2.52 16.91 -13.79
N TRP A 44 2.88 15.72 -14.29
CA TRP A 44 3.74 15.60 -15.46
C TRP A 44 2.90 15.73 -16.73
N ALA A 45 3.21 16.72 -17.57
CA ALA A 45 2.31 17.15 -18.65
C ALA A 45 2.16 16.12 -19.79
N GLY A 46 3.06 15.16 -19.95
CA GLY A 46 2.94 14.17 -21.02
C GLY A 46 1.88 13.08 -20.79
N ASN A 47 1.41 12.87 -19.55
CA ASN A 47 0.32 11.92 -19.23
C ASN A 47 -0.67 12.42 -18.17
N SER A 48 -0.54 13.67 -17.72
CA SER A 48 -1.41 14.30 -16.73
C SER A 48 -1.48 13.57 -15.37
N CYS A 49 -0.52 12.69 -15.06
CA CYS A 49 -0.42 12.02 -13.77
C CYS A 49 0.45 12.82 -12.80
N PHE A 50 0.24 12.62 -11.49
CA PHE A 50 1.04 13.26 -10.44
C PHE A 50 2.26 12.40 -10.12
N TYR A 51 3.43 13.02 -10.09
CA TYR A 51 4.68 12.38 -9.71
C TYR A 51 5.33 13.14 -8.56
N VAL A 52 6.07 12.39 -7.75
CA VAL A 52 6.82 12.96 -6.63
C VAL A 52 7.98 13.78 -7.19
N SER A 53 8.17 14.95 -6.62
CA SER A 53 9.20 15.87 -7.07
C SER A 53 9.62 16.81 -5.94
N THR A 54 10.75 17.46 -6.12
CA THR A 54 11.26 18.48 -5.20
C THR A 54 11.26 19.84 -5.89
N VAL A 55 10.77 20.88 -5.21
CA VAL A 55 10.73 22.24 -5.76
C VAL A 55 12.16 22.76 -5.92
N ALA A 56 12.56 23.01 -7.17
CA ALA A 56 13.87 23.55 -7.52
C ALA A 56 13.84 25.09 -7.59
N GLU A 57 12.77 25.67 -8.13
CA GLU A 57 12.60 27.13 -8.22
C GLU A 57 11.12 27.51 -8.03
N VAL A 58 10.88 28.68 -7.44
CA VAL A 58 9.54 29.22 -7.20
C VAL A 58 9.38 30.55 -7.93
N ASP A 59 8.48 30.60 -8.91
CA ASP A 59 8.03 31.85 -9.54
C ASP A 59 6.65 32.22 -9.00
N ALA A 60 6.66 32.93 -7.87
CA ALA A 60 5.43 33.39 -7.22
C ALA A 60 4.63 34.37 -8.08
N LYS A 61 5.28 35.15 -8.95
CA LYS A 61 4.62 36.15 -9.80
C LYS A 61 3.78 35.48 -10.89
N ASN A 62 4.30 34.42 -11.49
CA ASN A 62 3.60 33.67 -12.54
C ASN A 62 2.85 32.43 -12.02
N ARG A 63 2.81 32.21 -10.69
CA ARG A 63 2.21 31.02 -10.05
C ARG A 63 2.72 29.71 -10.63
N LYS A 64 4.05 29.62 -10.82
CA LYS A 64 4.73 28.44 -11.39
C LYS A 64 5.85 27.97 -10.49
N LEU A 65 6.12 26.67 -10.55
CA LEU A 65 7.24 26.01 -9.92
C LEU A 65 8.08 25.33 -11.01
N VAL A 66 9.39 25.30 -10.82
CA VAL A 66 10.27 24.34 -11.48
C VAL A 66 10.52 23.22 -10.49
N VAL A 67 10.22 21.99 -10.88
CA VAL A 67 10.42 20.81 -10.04
C VAL A 67 11.54 19.92 -10.57
N THR A 68 12.16 19.15 -9.70
CA THR A 68 13.07 18.06 -10.03
C THR A 68 12.37 16.75 -9.73
N TRP A 69 12.12 15.94 -10.76
CA TRP A 69 11.49 14.63 -10.62
C TRP A 69 12.43 13.64 -9.92
N ASP A 70 11.88 12.76 -9.10
CA ASP A 70 12.66 11.79 -8.33
C ASP A 70 13.37 10.73 -9.19
N ASP A 71 12.85 10.47 -10.39
CA ASP A 71 13.45 9.59 -11.39
C ASP A 71 14.50 10.28 -12.26
N ALA A 72 14.84 11.54 -11.94
CA ALA A 72 15.74 12.40 -12.68
C ALA A 72 15.31 12.70 -14.13
N ASP A 73 14.02 12.55 -14.47
CA ASP A 73 13.49 13.09 -15.73
C ASP A 73 13.76 14.62 -15.79
N MET A 74 14.11 15.10 -16.98
CA MET A 74 14.41 16.50 -17.25
C MET A 74 13.30 17.24 -18.00
N SER A 75 12.24 16.53 -18.40
CA SER A 75 11.10 17.03 -19.17
C SER A 75 9.99 17.58 -18.27
N HIS A 76 9.14 18.46 -18.83
CA HIS A 76 7.91 18.96 -18.19
C HIS A 76 8.06 19.53 -16.76
N ARG A 77 9.23 20.06 -16.42
CA ARG A 77 9.59 20.50 -15.06
C ARG A 77 8.88 21.77 -14.60
N THR A 78 8.36 22.58 -15.52
CA THR A 78 7.61 23.80 -15.17
C THR A 78 6.13 23.48 -15.01
N VAL A 79 5.62 23.62 -13.80
CA VAL A 79 4.24 23.27 -13.41
C VAL A 79 3.57 24.47 -12.74
N SER A 80 2.26 24.64 -12.94
CA SER A 80 1.50 25.70 -12.25
C SER A 80 1.19 25.33 -10.80
N PHE A 81 0.94 26.30 -9.93
CA PHE A 81 0.57 26.05 -8.52
C PHE A 81 -0.67 25.14 -8.40
N ASP A 82 -1.60 25.19 -9.37
CA ASP A 82 -2.82 24.39 -9.37
C ASP A 82 -2.57 22.93 -9.84
N GLN A 83 -1.39 22.67 -10.40
CA GLN A 83 -0.89 21.35 -10.80
C GLN A 83 0.07 20.75 -9.76
N VAL A 84 0.20 21.38 -8.60
CA VAL A 84 1.07 20.94 -7.52
C VAL A 84 0.29 20.76 -6.24
N LYS A 85 0.53 19.63 -5.57
CA LYS A 85 -0.10 19.25 -4.31
C LYS A 85 0.97 19.06 -3.25
N GLU A 86 0.62 19.38 -2.01
CA GLU A 86 1.45 19.03 -0.86
C GLU A 86 1.54 17.49 -0.86
N PRO A 87 2.66 16.89 -0.42
CA PRO A 87 2.67 15.51 -0.01
C PRO A 87 1.59 15.43 1.06
N ALA A 88 0.45 14.88 0.69
CA ALA A 88 -0.67 14.86 1.61
C ALA A 88 -0.22 14.01 2.81
N ASP A 89 -0.53 14.43 4.04
CA ASP A 89 -0.38 13.59 5.24
C ASP A 89 -0.94 12.16 5.01
N ASP A 90 -1.87 12.04 4.07
CA ASP A 90 -2.47 10.83 3.50
C ASP A 90 -1.50 9.84 2.84
N THR A 91 -0.24 10.19 2.56
CA THR A 91 0.76 9.27 1.96
C THR A 91 1.92 8.93 2.89
N ILE A 92 2.01 9.58 4.05
CA ILE A 92 3.03 9.33 5.06
C ILE A 92 2.59 8.16 5.95
N ALA A 93 3.50 7.22 6.22
CA ALA A 93 3.21 6.06 7.05
C ALA A 93 2.74 6.45 8.46
N TRP A 94 1.65 5.82 8.91
CA TRP A 94 1.11 6.02 10.24
C TRP A 94 1.87 5.18 11.27
N SER A 95 1.84 5.61 12.53
CA SER A 95 2.32 4.77 13.63
C SER A 95 1.39 3.56 13.82
N TYR A 96 1.93 2.42 14.24
CA TYR A 96 1.12 1.23 14.52
C TYR A 96 0.01 1.49 15.55
N SER A 97 0.25 2.34 16.55
CA SER A 97 -0.80 2.73 17.51
C SER A 97 -1.97 3.47 16.85
N ARG A 98 -1.72 4.28 15.81
CA ARG A 98 -2.77 4.93 15.03
C ARG A 98 -3.49 3.91 14.15
N ILE A 99 -2.76 3.01 13.49
CA ILE A 99 -3.34 1.94 12.67
C ILE A 99 -4.24 1.04 13.52
N ASP A 100 -3.78 0.57 14.67
CA ASP A 100 -4.49 -0.36 15.54
C ASP A 100 -5.75 0.26 16.20
N LYS A 101 -5.85 1.59 16.26
CA LYS A 101 -7.10 2.25 16.63
C LYS A 101 -8.12 2.20 15.50
N ARG A 102 -7.65 2.24 14.24
CA ARG A 102 -8.50 2.35 13.06
C ARG A 102 -8.99 1.00 12.54
N VAL A 103 -8.21 -0.05 12.74
CA VAL A 103 -8.51 -1.39 12.24
C VAL A 103 -8.28 -2.46 13.30
N THR A 104 -9.00 -3.56 13.17
CA THR A 104 -8.87 -4.73 14.05
C THR A 104 -8.75 -5.99 13.20
N VAL A 105 -7.83 -6.88 13.57
CA VAL A 105 -7.74 -8.24 13.02
C VAL A 105 -8.72 -9.12 13.77
N ARG A 106 -9.59 -9.85 13.06
CA ARG A 106 -10.55 -10.80 13.65
C ARG A 106 -10.48 -12.12 12.90
N ASP A 107 -10.74 -13.22 13.61
CA ASP A 107 -10.87 -14.53 12.98
C ASP A 107 -12.21 -14.67 12.26
N SER A 108 -12.15 -15.24 11.06
CA SER A 108 -13.27 -15.61 10.21
C SER A 108 -13.23 -17.12 9.98
N THR A 109 -14.37 -17.78 10.16
CA THR A 109 -14.48 -19.24 10.00
C THR A 109 -14.14 -19.71 8.60
N ALA A 110 -14.37 -18.88 7.58
CA ALA A 110 -14.15 -19.24 6.18
C ALA A 110 -12.80 -18.75 5.63
N LYS A 111 -12.25 -17.67 6.19
CA LYS A 111 -11.11 -16.94 5.60
C LYS A 111 -9.88 -16.88 6.51
N GLY A 112 -9.93 -17.48 7.70
CA GLY A 112 -8.87 -17.28 8.71
C GLY A 112 -8.90 -15.86 9.25
N ARG A 113 -7.75 -15.23 9.46
CA ARG A 113 -7.68 -13.86 9.97
C ARG A 113 -7.99 -12.85 8.88
N CYS A 114 -8.88 -11.90 9.17
CA CYS A 114 -9.25 -10.81 8.26
C CYS A 114 -9.16 -9.46 8.98
N LEU A 115 -9.02 -8.40 8.21
CA LEU A 115 -8.95 -7.03 8.71
C LEU A 115 -10.31 -6.34 8.61
N PHE A 116 -10.69 -5.62 9.65
CA PHE A 116 -11.97 -4.89 9.74
C PHE A 116 -11.70 -3.45 10.17
N THR A 117 -12.49 -2.50 9.68
CA THR A 117 -12.43 -1.12 10.17
C THR A 117 -13.17 -0.97 11.50
N ASN A 118 -12.73 -0.05 12.36
CA ASN A 118 -13.37 0.29 13.64
C ASN A 118 -14.21 1.59 13.56
N GLU A 119 -14.37 2.15 12.36
CA GLU A 119 -14.88 3.50 12.17
C GLU A 119 -15.33 3.66 10.71
N ALA A 120 -16.40 4.43 10.49
CA ALA A 120 -16.91 4.71 9.16
C ALA A 120 -15.86 5.42 8.28
N CYS A 121 -15.91 5.20 6.97
CA CYS A 121 -14.98 5.82 6.04
C CYS A 121 -15.66 6.08 4.70
N GLU A 122 -15.66 7.33 4.27
CA GLU A 122 -16.21 7.72 2.97
C GLU A 122 -15.34 7.20 1.81
N PRO A 123 -15.94 6.92 0.63
CA PRO A 123 -15.19 6.53 -0.57
C PRO A 123 -14.03 7.51 -0.88
N GLY A 124 -12.88 6.96 -1.23
CA GLY A 124 -11.65 7.68 -1.58
C GLY A 124 -10.80 8.14 -0.38
N LYS A 125 -11.33 8.09 0.85
CA LYS A 125 -10.58 8.47 2.05
C LYS A 125 -9.58 7.39 2.46
N VAL A 126 -8.47 7.82 3.06
CA VAL A 126 -7.45 6.91 3.61
C VAL A 126 -8.02 6.18 4.80
N VAL A 127 -7.96 4.85 4.75
CA VAL A 127 -8.22 4.00 5.91
C VAL A 127 -6.98 4.01 6.80
N PHE A 128 -5.81 3.66 6.26
CA PHE A 128 -4.52 3.87 6.91
C PHE A 128 -3.37 3.81 5.90
N VAL A 129 -2.19 4.26 6.35
CA VAL A 129 -0.94 4.12 5.61
C VAL A 129 0.04 3.30 6.44
N GLU A 130 0.57 2.21 5.89
CA GLU A 130 1.49 1.31 6.60
C GLU A 130 2.86 1.27 5.92
N LYS A 131 3.92 1.47 6.69
CA LYS A 131 5.29 1.22 6.20
C LYS A 131 5.57 -0.29 6.11
N PRO A 132 6.42 -0.73 5.17
CA PRO A 132 6.78 -2.13 5.06
C PRO A 132 7.52 -2.64 6.31
N LEU A 133 7.33 -3.92 6.63
CA LEU A 133 8.18 -4.64 7.57
C LEU A 133 9.56 -4.88 6.95
N LEU A 134 9.58 -5.24 5.66
CA LEU A 134 10.81 -5.37 4.88
C LEU A 134 10.50 -5.16 3.39
N VAL A 135 11.40 -4.43 2.73
CA VAL A 135 11.50 -4.28 1.27
C VAL A 135 12.71 -5.10 0.80
N ALA A 136 12.48 -6.35 0.40
CA ALA A 136 13.52 -7.31 0.05
C ALA A 136 13.97 -7.12 -1.41
N LEU A 137 14.89 -6.18 -1.62
CA LEU A 137 15.52 -5.89 -2.91
C LEU A 137 16.90 -6.52 -3.05
N PRO A 138 17.36 -6.83 -4.28
CA PRO A 138 18.70 -7.38 -4.54
C PRO A 138 19.81 -6.54 -3.89
N ALA A 139 19.64 -5.21 -3.86
CA ALA A 139 20.58 -4.27 -3.27
C ALA A 139 20.86 -4.48 -1.77
N LEU A 140 19.97 -5.15 -1.01
CA LEU A 140 20.19 -5.45 0.41
C LEU A 140 21.31 -6.45 0.67
N ALA A 141 21.55 -7.38 -0.28
CA ALA A 141 22.64 -8.34 -0.23
C ALA A 141 22.99 -8.84 -1.64
N PRO A 142 23.69 -8.03 -2.46
CA PRO A 142 23.93 -8.34 -3.87
C PRO A 142 24.65 -9.67 -4.07
N LYS A 143 25.61 -10.01 -3.19
CA LYS A 143 26.36 -11.27 -3.26
C LYS A 143 25.51 -12.49 -2.92
N LEU A 144 24.58 -12.36 -1.98
CA LEU A 144 23.59 -13.39 -1.70
C LEU A 144 22.67 -13.61 -2.90
N TRP A 145 22.20 -12.50 -3.48
CA TRP A 145 21.34 -12.52 -4.67
C TRP A 145 22.03 -13.19 -5.86
N GLU A 146 23.25 -12.77 -6.21
CA GLU A 146 24.06 -13.36 -7.27
C GLU A 146 24.23 -14.88 -7.06
N LYS A 147 24.53 -15.32 -5.84
CA LYS A 147 24.72 -16.74 -5.54
C LYS A 147 23.42 -17.54 -5.68
N LEU A 148 22.28 -17.03 -5.21
CA LEU A 148 20.98 -17.66 -5.41
C LEU A 148 20.61 -17.74 -6.89
N GLN A 149 20.90 -16.67 -7.65
CA GLN A 149 20.64 -16.61 -9.08
C GLN A 149 21.44 -17.69 -9.83
N GLN A 150 22.72 -17.83 -9.52
CA GLN A 150 23.56 -18.90 -10.08
C GLN A 150 23.02 -20.31 -9.77
N LEU A 151 22.54 -20.54 -8.54
CA LEU A 151 21.92 -21.82 -8.17
C LEU A 151 20.65 -22.10 -8.97
N HIS A 152 19.82 -21.08 -9.15
CA HIS A 152 18.57 -21.17 -9.91
C HIS A 152 18.83 -21.42 -11.40
N GLU A 153 19.80 -20.73 -11.99
CA GLU A 153 20.17 -20.92 -13.40
C GLU A 153 20.77 -22.31 -13.67
N ALA A 154 21.57 -22.83 -12.74
CA ALA A 154 22.13 -24.18 -12.85
C ALA A 154 21.05 -25.26 -12.77
N GLN A 155 20.05 -25.07 -11.89
CA GLN A 155 18.88 -25.93 -11.79
C GLN A 155 17.73 -25.14 -11.16
N PRO A 156 16.64 -24.86 -11.91
CA PRO A 156 15.54 -24.03 -11.44
C PRO A 156 14.99 -24.47 -10.08
N LEU A 157 14.72 -23.50 -9.22
CA LEU A 157 14.00 -23.71 -7.96
C LEU A 157 12.52 -23.99 -8.26
N ASN A 158 11.85 -24.76 -7.42
CA ASN A 158 10.45 -25.18 -7.61
C ASN A 158 9.46 -24.01 -7.66
N LEU A 159 9.79 -22.88 -7.03
CA LEU A 159 8.98 -21.66 -7.08
C LEU A 159 9.16 -20.86 -8.38
N GLY A 160 10.07 -21.26 -9.26
CA GLY A 160 10.36 -20.55 -10.51
C GLY A 160 11.10 -19.22 -10.33
N THR A 161 11.47 -18.84 -9.10
CA THR A 161 12.17 -17.61 -8.77
C THR A 161 12.96 -17.74 -7.47
N ILE A 162 13.99 -16.89 -7.29
CA ILE A 162 14.80 -16.81 -6.07
C ILE A 162 14.26 -15.85 -5.01
N THR A 163 13.35 -14.96 -5.40
CA THR A 163 12.89 -13.80 -4.59
C THR A 163 12.38 -14.19 -3.20
N PHE A 164 11.55 -15.23 -3.09
CA PHE A 164 11.02 -15.70 -1.81
C PHE A 164 12.10 -16.25 -0.87
N HIS A 165 13.07 -17.00 -1.42
CA HIS A 165 14.19 -17.54 -0.65
C HIS A 165 15.14 -16.44 -0.19
N PHE A 166 15.40 -15.47 -1.07
CA PHE A 166 16.17 -14.29 -0.74
C PHE A 166 15.52 -13.52 0.41
N ALA A 167 14.25 -13.14 0.29
CA ALA A 167 13.54 -12.38 1.31
C ALA A 167 13.49 -13.10 2.67
N ALA A 168 13.30 -14.42 2.66
CA ALA A 168 13.34 -15.25 3.86
C ALA A 168 14.73 -15.28 4.53
N MET A 169 15.82 -15.36 3.75
CA MET A 169 17.18 -15.28 4.29
C MET A 169 17.52 -13.89 4.83
N ILE A 170 17.11 -12.82 4.14
CA ILE A 170 17.28 -11.44 4.65
C ILE A 170 16.51 -11.27 5.96
N THR A 171 15.30 -11.83 6.05
CA THR A 171 14.50 -11.81 7.27
C THR A 171 15.26 -12.41 8.46
N LEU A 172 15.88 -13.58 8.28
CA LEU A 172 16.62 -14.25 9.37
C LEU A 172 17.94 -13.57 9.73
N THR A 173 18.59 -12.93 8.76
CA THR A 173 19.96 -12.42 8.93
C THR A 173 20.04 -10.95 9.28
N GLN A 174 18.97 -10.17 9.01
CA GLN A 174 19.02 -8.71 9.11
C GLN A 174 17.91 -8.10 9.97
N LEU A 175 16.83 -8.83 10.29
CA LEU A 175 15.76 -8.31 11.15
C LEU A 175 15.94 -8.76 12.61
N ASP A 176 15.40 -7.95 13.52
CA ASP A 176 15.32 -8.29 14.94
C ASP A 176 14.28 -9.41 15.20
N ALA A 177 14.40 -10.07 16.36
CA ALA A 177 13.55 -11.20 16.71
C ALA A 177 12.05 -10.89 16.76
N ALA A 178 11.67 -9.66 17.12
CA ALA A 178 10.26 -9.27 17.17
C ALA A 178 9.69 -9.14 15.75
N SER A 179 10.43 -8.47 14.85
CA SER A 179 10.07 -8.36 13.43
C SER A 179 10.00 -9.73 12.74
N VAL A 180 10.97 -10.62 12.99
CA VAL A 180 10.93 -12.01 12.52
C VAL A 180 9.69 -12.74 13.05
N GLY A 181 9.35 -12.54 14.33
CA GLY A 181 8.15 -13.12 14.94
C GLY A 181 6.86 -12.68 14.24
N VAL A 182 6.76 -11.41 13.84
CA VAL A 182 5.60 -10.89 13.11
C VAL A 182 5.44 -11.52 11.72
N ILE A 183 6.55 -11.83 11.02
CA ILE A 183 6.51 -12.49 9.71
C ILE A 183 6.22 -13.99 9.88
N MET A 184 6.81 -14.64 10.87
CA MET A 184 6.56 -16.06 11.19
C MET A 184 5.11 -16.32 11.58
N ASP A 185 4.44 -15.34 12.19
CA ASP A 185 3.02 -15.42 12.53
C ASP A 185 2.10 -15.28 11.31
N LYS A 186 2.58 -14.85 10.14
CA LYS A 186 1.74 -14.69 8.94
C LYS A 186 1.17 -16.03 8.46
N TYR A 187 0.03 -15.95 7.79
CA TYR A 187 -0.66 -17.12 7.25
C TYR A 187 0.24 -17.91 6.30
N VAL A 188 0.22 -19.23 6.45
CA VAL A 188 0.70 -20.17 5.44
C VAL A 188 -0.27 -21.35 5.38
N PRO A 189 -0.38 -22.05 4.23
CA PRO A 189 -1.25 -23.21 4.12
C PRO A 189 -0.87 -24.36 5.05
N ASP A 190 0.43 -24.57 5.27
CA ASP A 190 0.97 -25.63 6.14
C ASP A 190 1.98 -25.04 7.12
N PRO A 191 1.59 -24.79 8.40
CA PRO A 191 2.49 -24.26 9.42
C PRO A 191 3.64 -25.21 9.80
N ASP A 192 3.45 -26.51 9.59
CA ASP A 192 4.38 -27.57 9.96
C ASP A 192 5.16 -28.11 8.75
N GLU A 193 5.14 -27.38 7.63
CA GLU A 193 5.83 -27.72 6.39
C GLU A 193 7.31 -28.03 6.65
N GLU A 194 7.72 -29.25 6.30
CA GLU A 194 9.12 -29.67 6.41
C GLU A 194 9.99 -28.97 5.35
N PRO A 195 11.28 -28.73 5.62
CA PRO A 195 12.17 -28.09 4.67
C PRO A 195 12.24 -28.88 3.36
N ASN A 196 11.90 -28.23 2.27
CA ASN A 196 11.92 -28.86 0.96
C ASN A 196 13.36 -28.98 0.41
N GLU A 197 13.47 -29.62 -0.76
CA GLU A 197 14.75 -29.82 -1.44
C GLU A 197 15.47 -28.50 -1.76
N ASP A 198 14.74 -27.44 -2.12
CA ASP A 198 15.34 -26.14 -2.44
C ASP A 198 15.94 -25.47 -1.20
N VAL A 199 15.22 -25.47 -0.08
CA VAL A 199 15.74 -24.94 1.20
C VAL A 199 16.99 -25.71 1.61
N THR A 200 16.96 -27.05 1.51
CA THR A 200 18.11 -27.90 1.85
C THR A 200 19.30 -27.64 0.91
N ARG A 201 19.04 -27.50 -0.40
CA ARG A 201 20.03 -27.23 -1.43
C ARG A 201 20.68 -25.85 -1.26
N ILE A 202 19.87 -24.82 -0.97
CA ILE A 202 20.35 -23.46 -0.70
C ILE A 202 21.24 -23.46 0.54
N LEU A 203 20.80 -24.02 1.67
CA LEU A 203 21.63 -24.04 2.88
C LEU A 203 22.93 -24.81 2.66
N SER A 204 22.88 -25.94 1.95
CA SER A 204 24.07 -26.74 1.64
C SER A 204 25.08 -25.98 0.77
N SER A 205 24.63 -25.21 -0.22
CA SER A 205 25.53 -24.42 -1.06
C SER A 205 26.13 -23.22 -0.34
N MET A 206 25.56 -22.83 0.81
CA MET A 206 25.99 -21.68 1.58
C MET A 206 27.00 -22.00 2.68
N LYS A 207 27.26 -23.28 3.02
CA LYS A 207 28.10 -23.69 4.17
C LYS A 207 29.46 -23.01 4.24
N ASP A 208 30.13 -22.89 3.10
CA ASP A 208 31.46 -22.27 2.99
C ASP A 208 31.40 -20.85 2.38
N SER A 209 30.23 -20.21 2.43
CA SER A 209 30.08 -18.84 1.95
C SER A 209 30.87 -17.85 2.81
N PRO A 210 31.58 -16.89 2.21
CA PRO A 210 32.17 -15.79 2.97
C PRO A 210 31.10 -14.88 3.57
N GLU A 211 31.46 -14.11 4.60
CA GLU A 211 30.54 -13.22 5.33
C GLU A 211 29.87 -12.15 4.45
N GLU A 212 30.54 -11.75 3.35
CA GLU A 212 30.00 -10.84 2.35
C GLU A 212 28.77 -11.40 1.61
N VAL A 213 28.64 -12.73 1.54
CA VAL A 213 27.47 -13.42 0.96
C VAL A 213 26.42 -13.64 2.04
N LEU A 214 26.82 -14.10 3.23
CA LEU A 214 25.90 -14.39 4.33
C LEU A 214 26.46 -13.83 5.63
N LYS A 215 25.74 -12.87 6.22
CA LYS A 215 26.15 -12.15 7.45
C LYS A 215 26.18 -13.02 8.72
N CYS A 216 25.85 -14.31 8.62
CA CYS A 216 25.89 -15.26 9.73
C CYS A 216 26.41 -16.60 9.22
N LYS A 217 26.74 -17.51 10.15
CA LYS A 217 27.05 -18.89 9.77
C LYS A 217 25.77 -19.61 9.37
N VAL A 218 25.87 -20.49 8.38
CA VAL A 218 24.71 -21.27 7.91
C VAL A 218 24.20 -22.21 8.99
N GLU A 219 25.09 -22.73 9.83
CA GLU A 219 24.75 -23.64 10.92
C GLU A 219 23.83 -23.00 11.95
N ASP A 220 23.82 -21.66 12.04
CA ASP A 220 22.94 -20.89 12.91
C ASP A 220 21.53 -20.74 12.31
N LEU A 221 21.36 -21.02 11.01
CA LEU A 221 20.07 -20.95 10.32
C LEU A 221 19.31 -22.25 10.47
N CYS A 222 18.14 -22.19 11.13
CA CYS A 222 17.24 -23.33 11.23
C CYS A 222 16.50 -23.58 9.89
N PRO A 223 16.65 -24.75 9.25
CA PRO A 223 15.97 -25.05 7.98
C PRO A 223 14.45 -24.93 8.05
N LYS A 224 13.83 -25.39 9.15
CA LYS A 224 12.38 -25.25 9.37
C LYS A 224 11.92 -23.81 9.44
N LYS A 225 12.69 -22.92 10.08
CA LYS A 225 12.36 -21.49 10.13
C LYS A 225 12.50 -20.86 8.75
N LEU A 226 13.53 -21.23 7.98
CA LEU A 226 13.71 -20.75 6.62
C LEU A 226 12.54 -21.19 5.72
N GLN A 227 12.14 -22.46 5.75
CA GLN A 227 10.96 -22.96 5.03
C GLN A 227 9.69 -22.19 5.41
N ARG A 228 9.44 -22.01 6.71
CA ARG A 228 8.28 -21.26 7.21
C ARG A 228 8.25 -19.82 6.70
N LEU A 229 9.40 -19.16 6.63
CA LEU A 229 9.54 -17.80 6.11
C LEU A 229 9.38 -17.75 4.59
N VAL A 230 9.93 -18.70 3.84
CA VAL A 230 9.71 -18.77 2.38
C VAL A 230 8.21 -18.83 2.08
N SER A 231 7.47 -19.68 2.79
CA SER A 231 6.02 -19.76 2.67
C SER A 231 5.35 -18.46 3.14
N ALA A 232 5.77 -17.87 4.26
CA ALA A 232 5.21 -16.59 4.72
C ALA A 232 5.35 -15.49 3.66
N TRP A 233 6.53 -15.34 3.05
CA TRP A 233 6.72 -14.39 1.95
C TRP A 233 5.85 -14.73 0.74
N ARG A 234 5.83 -15.99 0.30
CA ARG A 234 5.03 -16.44 -0.85
C ARG A 234 3.56 -16.07 -0.77
N TYR A 235 2.97 -16.21 0.42
CA TYR A 235 1.52 -16.05 0.59
C TYR A 235 1.07 -14.67 1.07
N ASN A 236 2.01 -13.79 1.48
CA ASN A 236 1.65 -12.53 2.15
C ASN A 236 2.37 -11.29 1.58
N SER A 237 3.38 -11.46 0.72
CA SER A 237 4.14 -10.34 0.15
C SER A 237 3.50 -9.80 -1.13
N PHE A 238 3.92 -8.58 -1.48
CA PHE A 238 3.61 -7.88 -2.72
C PHE A 238 4.86 -7.82 -3.60
N GLY A 239 4.67 -7.79 -4.92
CA GLY A 239 5.77 -7.48 -5.84
C GLY A 239 6.17 -6.01 -5.70
N HIS A 240 7.47 -5.74 -5.64
CA HIS A 240 7.96 -4.37 -5.65
C HIS A 240 7.67 -3.68 -6.99
N HIS A 241 7.40 -2.37 -6.95
CA HIS A 241 6.84 -1.64 -8.09
C HIS A 241 7.87 -1.25 -9.17
N LYS A 242 9.17 -1.29 -8.87
CA LYS A 242 10.25 -0.85 -9.78
C LYS A 242 11.28 -1.92 -10.10
N GLU A 243 11.41 -2.95 -9.29
CA GLU A 243 12.56 -3.87 -9.31
C GLU A 243 12.10 -5.29 -8.97
N ASP A 244 12.93 -6.27 -9.33
CA ASP A 244 12.73 -7.68 -8.96
C ASP A 244 12.94 -7.88 -7.46
N GLY A 245 11.88 -7.68 -6.68
CA GLY A 245 11.89 -7.85 -5.24
C GLY A 245 10.50 -7.92 -4.65
N LEU A 246 10.46 -8.11 -3.33
CA LEU A 246 9.22 -8.33 -2.59
C LEU A 246 9.09 -7.32 -1.46
N VAL A 247 7.86 -6.93 -1.15
CA VAL A 247 7.54 -6.05 -0.02
C VAL A 247 6.52 -6.76 0.86
N LEU A 248 6.75 -6.76 2.18
CA LEU A 248 5.82 -7.38 3.12
C LEU A 248 5.43 -6.38 4.21
N TYR A 249 4.14 -6.35 4.54
CA TYR A 249 3.52 -5.45 5.50
C TYR A 249 2.88 -6.26 6.63
N ASN A 250 2.54 -5.64 7.76
CA ASN A 250 1.95 -6.37 8.88
C ASN A 250 0.42 -6.45 8.76
N ARG A 251 -0.26 -5.30 8.74
CA ARG A 251 -1.72 -5.19 8.74
C ARG A 251 -2.30 -5.38 7.36
N ILE A 252 -1.66 -4.87 6.32
CA ILE A 252 -2.11 -5.05 4.94
C ILE A 252 -2.19 -6.53 4.54
N SER A 253 -1.26 -7.38 5.01
CA SER A 253 -1.33 -8.84 4.76
C SER A 253 -2.51 -9.54 5.44
N MET A 254 -3.29 -8.84 6.29
CA MET A 254 -4.53 -9.35 6.89
C MET A 254 -5.77 -9.00 6.06
N CYS A 255 -5.65 -8.17 5.02
CA CYS A 255 -6.74 -7.90 4.09
C CYS A 255 -7.02 -9.17 3.28
N SER A 256 -8.26 -9.66 3.35
CA SER A 256 -8.67 -10.83 2.57
C SER A 256 -8.92 -10.45 1.11
N HIS A 257 -8.99 -11.47 0.24
CA HIS A 257 -9.28 -11.27 -1.17
C HIS A 257 -10.76 -11.00 -1.45
N SER A 258 -11.05 -10.05 -2.33
CA SER A 258 -12.31 -9.95 -3.08
C SER A 258 -12.06 -9.52 -4.53
N CYS A 259 -12.80 -10.10 -5.48
CA CYS A 259 -12.81 -9.64 -6.88
C CYS A 259 -13.63 -8.35 -7.08
N ASP A 260 -14.36 -7.93 -6.05
CA ASP A 260 -14.99 -6.61 -5.94
C ASP A 260 -14.63 -6.04 -4.55
N PRO A 261 -13.41 -5.48 -4.40
CA PRO A 261 -12.85 -5.17 -3.09
C PRO A 261 -13.47 -3.91 -2.47
N THR A 262 -13.50 -3.88 -1.15
CA THR A 262 -13.97 -2.74 -0.35
C THR A 262 -12.91 -1.64 -0.25
N CYS A 263 -11.64 -1.97 -0.50
CA CYS A 263 -10.52 -1.04 -0.53
C CYS A 263 -9.78 -1.06 -1.87
N CYS A 264 -9.14 0.08 -2.18
CA CYS A 264 -8.11 0.20 -3.20
C CYS A 264 -6.81 0.70 -2.55
N TRP A 265 -5.70 0.62 -3.28
CA TRP A 265 -4.41 0.98 -2.72
C TRP A 265 -3.45 1.57 -3.75
N SER A 266 -2.45 2.28 -3.23
CA SER A 266 -1.32 2.82 -3.99
C SER A 266 -0.06 2.83 -3.14
N TYR A 267 1.10 2.89 -3.77
CA TYR A 267 2.35 3.15 -3.07
C TYR A 267 2.46 4.64 -2.69
N GLY A 268 2.87 4.91 -1.45
CA GLY A 268 3.21 6.22 -0.91
C GLY A 268 4.72 6.44 -0.89
N GLU A 269 5.19 7.29 0.01
CA GLU A 269 6.64 7.52 0.21
C GLU A 269 7.30 6.30 0.85
N GLU A 270 8.56 6.03 0.51
CA GLU A 270 9.36 4.93 1.09
C GLU A 270 8.66 3.55 1.07
N ASP A 271 8.03 3.22 -0.06
CA ASP A 271 7.26 1.98 -0.24
C ASP A 271 6.11 1.83 0.78
N ALA A 272 5.60 2.93 1.34
CA ALA A 272 4.43 2.86 2.21
C ALA A 272 3.19 2.39 1.43
N PHE A 273 2.35 1.59 2.06
CA PHE A 273 1.09 1.12 1.49
C PHE A 273 -0.04 2.04 1.92
N VAL A 274 -0.61 2.79 0.98
CA VAL A 274 -1.74 3.69 1.23
C VAL A 274 -3.03 2.94 0.93
N LEU A 275 -3.77 2.53 1.96
CA LEU A 275 -5.06 1.86 1.83
C LEU A 275 -6.19 2.89 1.85
N ARG A 276 -7.04 2.91 0.81
CA ARG A 276 -8.19 3.80 0.70
C ARG A 276 -9.49 3.02 0.61
N ALA A 277 -10.56 3.59 1.14
CA ALA A 277 -11.90 3.06 0.98
C ALA A 277 -12.32 3.17 -0.48
N ARG A 278 -12.65 2.06 -1.14
CA ARG A 278 -13.19 2.06 -2.51
C ARG A 278 -14.70 2.28 -2.52
N VAL A 279 -15.36 1.86 -1.43
CA VAL A 279 -16.80 2.03 -1.16
C VAL A 279 -16.98 2.75 0.17
N ALA A 280 -18.22 3.13 0.49
CA ALA A 280 -18.52 3.63 1.83
C ALA A 280 -18.40 2.48 2.82
N LEU A 281 -17.63 2.68 3.89
CA LEU A 281 -17.42 1.72 4.95
C LEU A 281 -18.14 2.16 6.21
N SER A 282 -18.77 1.21 6.89
CA SER A 282 -19.32 1.34 8.24
C SER A 282 -18.36 0.74 9.27
N ASP A 283 -18.59 1.02 10.55
CA ASP A 283 -17.89 0.30 11.61
C ASP A 283 -18.04 -1.21 11.41
N SER A 284 -16.95 -1.94 11.65
CA SER A 284 -16.88 -3.39 11.54
C SER A 284 -17.01 -3.98 10.12
N ASP A 285 -17.01 -3.17 9.07
CA ASP A 285 -16.92 -3.68 7.70
C ASP A 285 -15.56 -4.35 7.42
N GLU A 286 -15.58 -5.43 6.64
CA GLU A 286 -14.38 -6.15 6.22
C GLU A 286 -13.59 -5.33 5.19
N LEU A 287 -12.28 -5.17 5.44
CA LEU A 287 -11.34 -4.54 4.53
C LEU A 287 -10.75 -5.60 3.62
N THR A 288 -11.10 -5.51 2.34
CA THR A 288 -10.69 -6.47 1.30
C THR A 288 -9.94 -5.75 0.20
N ILE A 289 -8.94 -6.44 -0.36
CA ILE A 289 -8.19 -6.00 -1.54
C ILE A 289 -8.25 -7.09 -2.61
N SER A 290 -7.89 -6.76 -3.85
CA SER A 290 -7.65 -7.77 -4.86
C SER A 290 -6.22 -8.32 -4.74
N TYR A 291 -6.07 -9.64 -4.89
CA TYR A 291 -4.77 -10.31 -5.04
C TYR A 291 -4.42 -10.49 -6.53
N LEU A 292 -5.39 -10.20 -7.40
CA LEU A 292 -5.24 -10.20 -8.85
C LEU A 292 -4.93 -8.78 -9.31
N GLN A 293 -4.10 -8.69 -10.35
CA GLN A 293 -3.89 -7.45 -11.09
C GLN A 293 -5.16 -7.06 -11.86
N ASP A 294 -5.25 -5.79 -12.26
CA ASP A 294 -6.44 -5.24 -12.91
C ASP A 294 -6.79 -5.99 -14.21
N GLU A 295 -5.80 -6.44 -14.98
CA GLU A 295 -6.05 -7.18 -16.22
C GLU A 295 -6.69 -8.55 -15.96
N ASP A 296 -6.38 -9.19 -14.84
CA ASP A 296 -6.98 -10.47 -14.43
C ASP A 296 -8.35 -10.25 -13.76
N LEU A 297 -8.56 -9.12 -13.08
CA LEU A 297 -9.86 -8.75 -12.50
C LEU A 297 -10.95 -8.54 -13.55
N LEU A 298 -10.59 -8.10 -14.76
CA LEU A 298 -11.53 -7.89 -15.86
C LEU A 298 -11.94 -9.21 -16.56
N LYS A 299 -11.34 -10.35 -16.20
CA LYS A 299 -11.64 -11.66 -16.79
C LYS A 299 -12.80 -12.34 -16.08
N SER A 300 -13.28 -13.46 -16.64
CA SER A 300 -14.43 -14.20 -16.13
C SER A 300 -14.19 -14.83 -14.75
N THR A 301 -15.26 -15.14 -14.01
CA THR A 301 -15.21 -15.81 -12.69
C THR A 301 -14.31 -17.05 -12.70
N ALA A 302 -14.43 -17.90 -13.71
CA ALA A 302 -13.61 -19.11 -13.84
C ALA A 302 -12.11 -18.78 -13.95
N VAL A 303 -11.75 -17.74 -14.71
CA VAL A 303 -10.34 -17.33 -14.87
C VAL A 303 -9.82 -16.70 -13.57
N ARG A 304 -10.61 -15.85 -12.91
CA ARG A 304 -10.23 -15.25 -11.62
C ARG A 304 -9.99 -16.32 -10.56
N GLN A 305 -10.91 -17.29 -10.43
CA GLN A 305 -10.77 -18.41 -9.51
C GLN A 305 -9.54 -19.28 -9.81
N LEU A 306 -9.26 -19.55 -11.09
CA LEU A 306 -8.06 -20.30 -11.49
C LEU A 306 -6.78 -19.57 -11.08
N LYS A 307 -6.70 -18.25 -11.26
CA LYS A 307 -5.55 -17.44 -10.84
C LYS A 307 -5.35 -17.41 -9.33
N LEU A 308 -6.45 -17.45 -8.56
CA LEU A 308 -6.44 -17.45 -7.10
C LEU A 308 -6.07 -18.81 -6.48
N GLN A 309 -6.01 -19.89 -7.26
CA GLN A 309 -5.53 -21.20 -6.79
C GLN A 309 -4.13 -21.14 -6.17
N ASN A 310 -3.33 -20.14 -6.54
CA ASN A 310 -2.04 -19.86 -5.93
C ASN A 310 -2.12 -19.66 -4.41
N TRP A 311 -3.25 -19.17 -3.89
CA TRP A 311 -3.53 -18.98 -2.46
C TRP A 311 -4.34 -20.10 -1.82
N LYS A 312 -4.56 -21.21 -2.54
CA LYS A 312 -5.20 -22.43 -2.02
C LYS A 312 -6.65 -22.26 -1.55
N PHE A 313 -7.40 -21.35 -2.18
CA PHE A 313 -8.85 -21.22 -1.96
C PHE A 313 -9.60 -21.05 -3.28
N THR A 314 -10.91 -21.30 -3.25
CA THR A 314 -11.82 -20.94 -4.36
C THR A 314 -12.61 -19.70 -3.96
N CYS A 315 -12.51 -18.64 -4.77
CA CYS A 315 -13.15 -17.36 -4.44
C CYS A 315 -14.67 -17.46 -4.51
N SER A 316 -15.33 -17.07 -3.42
CA SER A 316 -16.78 -16.93 -3.28
C SER A 316 -17.16 -15.50 -2.84
N CYS A 317 -16.39 -14.50 -3.27
CA CYS A 317 -16.73 -13.09 -3.03
C CYS A 317 -18.07 -12.73 -3.72
N PRO A 318 -18.75 -11.63 -3.35
CA PRO A 318 -20.06 -11.27 -3.90
C PRO A 318 -20.13 -11.33 -5.42
N ARG A 319 -19.07 -10.89 -6.12
CA ARG A 319 -18.98 -10.94 -7.59
C ARG A 319 -18.84 -12.36 -8.14
N CYS A 320 -18.05 -13.22 -7.50
CA CYS A 320 -17.88 -14.62 -7.93
C CYS A 320 -19.07 -15.52 -7.58
N ASP A 321 -19.92 -15.10 -6.66
CA ASP A 321 -21.14 -15.82 -6.26
C ASP A 321 -22.38 -15.42 -7.09
N LEU A 322 -22.25 -14.42 -7.97
CA LEU A 322 -23.31 -14.05 -8.91
C LEU A 322 -23.59 -15.21 -9.88
N LYS A 323 -24.88 -15.43 -10.19
CA LYS A 323 -25.31 -16.42 -11.18
C LYS A 323 -24.84 -16.09 -12.60
N ILE A 324 -24.62 -14.81 -12.88
CA ILE A 324 -24.14 -14.28 -14.15
C ILE A 324 -23.03 -13.28 -13.79
N ASP A 325 -21.84 -13.51 -14.34
CA ASP A 325 -20.68 -12.63 -14.17
C ASP A 325 -20.77 -11.38 -15.06
#